data_AF-A0A139HSB9-F1
#
_entry.id   AF-A0A139HSB9-F1
#
_cell.length_a   1.000
_cell.length_b   1.000
_cell.length_c   1.000
_cell.angle_alpha   90.00
_cell.angle_beta   90.00
_cell.angle_gamma   90.00
#
_symmetry.space_group_name_H-M   'P 1'
#
loop_
_entity.id
_entity.type
_entity.pdbx_description
1 polymer ?
#
loop_
_entity_poly.entity_id
_entity_poly.type
_entity_poly.pdbx_seq_one_letter_code
_entity_poly.pdbx_strand_id
1 'polypeptide(L)'
;MTKRYIKSCDSLWLVAPIRRVVDDATVYNLLSKYGRVFKNQVMIVCTHSDEGIDRKLANHLRDEGCDVDFYYQISESWKAKRKEVTQARNRMTVLKNRKKPTKQVLIDIQTAEDHLKVLRQEWLAIDQRRFDFLVRARGALVTTQLQEEMRYHLPEGSTLKVQCVSNLHYAALKGAAKVSGARLDAESTGIAALRSTTLALAAPGLTKAFDAYIDVQMKAFLKTATLWVNSTSVERREELLALVQVPDKRLPKRLSQHHTNFKTVVKDTVGSALSSARDHSQKTALKKLTEKRSKHHSTIRAFIRRYGNHSTRICAKEIWNEAFSQGVVEIFSELIWIIPKLPLPLHIEKSLQT
;
A
#
# COMPACT_ATOMS: atom_id res chain seq x y z
N MET A 1 15.20 -21.76 -0.38
CA MET A 1 15.01 -21.10 -1.70
C MET A 1 16.04 -21.63 -2.68
N THR A 2 15.61 -22.10 -3.85
CA THR A 2 16.49 -22.69 -4.86
C THR A 2 17.24 -21.58 -5.62
N LYS A 3 18.58 -21.65 -5.70
CA LYS A 3 19.44 -20.63 -6.36
C LYS A 3 19.00 -20.25 -7.78
N ARG A 4 18.31 -21.15 -8.50
CA ARG A 4 17.77 -20.91 -9.85
C ARG A 4 16.62 -19.91 -9.88
N TYR A 5 15.73 -19.93 -8.90
CA TYR A 5 14.55 -19.04 -8.85
C TYR A 5 14.95 -17.57 -8.64
N ILE A 6 15.95 -17.32 -7.80
CA ILE A 6 16.42 -15.96 -7.51
C ILE A 6 17.02 -15.30 -8.77
N LYS A 7 17.71 -16.06 -9.63
CA LYS A 7 18.32 -15.51 -10.85
C LYS A 7 17.32 -15.06 -11.91
N SER A 8 16.07 -15.52 -11.87
CA SER A 8 15.01 -15.10 -12.81
C SER A 8 14.19 -13.92 -12.30
N CYS A 9 14.47 -13.41 -11.10
CA CYS A 9 13.77 -12.26 -10.55
C CYS A 9 14.41 -10.95 -11.06
N ASP A 10 13.59 -9.92 -11.27
CA ASP A 10 14.07 -8.59 -11.62
C ASP A 10 14.64 -7.85 -10.41
N SER A 11 14.02 -8.02 -9.24
CA SER A 11 14.36 -7.29 -8.02
C SER A 11 14.39 -8.17 -6.78
N LEU A 12 15.22 -7.80 -5.80
CA LEU A 12 15.37 -8.53 -4.54
C LEU A 12 14.90 -7.67 -3.37
N TRP A 13 13.94 -8.19 -2.60
CA TRP A 13 13.39 -7.52 -1.43
C TRP A 13 13.68 -8.33 -0.19
N LEU A 14 14.38 -7.72 0.76
CA LEU A 14 14.70 -8.32 2.05
C LEU A 14 13.80 -7.70 3.11
N VAL A 15 13.10 -8.53 3.87
CA VAL A 15 12.14 -8.06 4.89
C VAL A 15 12.61 -8.56 6.24
N ALA A 16 12.87 -7.65 7.17
CA ALA A 16 13.36 -7.99 8.50
C ALA A 16 12.87 -6.97 9.55
N PRO A 17 12.71 -7.36 10.83
CA PRO A 17 12.36 -6.43 11.90
C PRO A 17 13.44 -5.39 12.16
N ILE A 18 13.06 -4.13 12.35
CA ILE A 18 13.97 -2.99 12.51
C ILE A 18 14.98 -3.15 13.67
N ARG A 19 14.63 -3.89 14.72
CA ARG A 19 15.42 -3.99 15.95
C ARG A 19 16.79 -4.64 15.77
N ARG A 20 16.95 -5.50 14.76
CA ARG A 20 18.18 -6.29 14.52
C ARG A 20 18.55 -6.37 13.05
N VAL A 21 17.94 -5.56 12.20
CA VAL A 21 18.13 -5.67 10.73
C VAL A 21 19.56 -5.38 10.30
N VAL A 22 20.25 -4.51 11.04
CA VAL A 22 21.66 -4.14 10.82
C VAL A 22 22.55 -5.38 11.05
N ASP A 23 22.42 -6.01 12.22
CA ASP A 23 23.16 -7.23 12.59
C ASP A 23 22.57 -8.55 12.05
N ASP A 24 21.56 -8.50 11.17
CA ASP A 24 20.89 -9.71 10.72
C ASP A 24 21.78 -10.47 9.72
N ALA A 25 22.40 -11.55 10.19
CA ALA A 25 23.25 -12.41 9.38
C ALA A 25 22.55 -12.91 8.10
N THR A 26 21.23 -13.09 8.10
CA THR A 26 20.47 -13.49 6.91
C THR A 26 20.43 -12.36 5.88
N VAL A 27 20.17 -11.12 6.32
CA VAL A 27 20.18 -9.93 5.47
C VAL A 27 21.56 -9.73 4.88
N TYR A 28 22.60 -9.77 5.73
CA TYR A 28 23.99 -9.66 5.31
C TYR A 28 24.37 -10.72 4.27
N ASN A 29 24.10 -12.00 4.55
CA ASN A 29 24.45 -13.11 3.66
C ASN A 29 23.71 -13.09 2.32
N LEU A 30 22.46 -12.59 2.30
CA LEU A 30 21.71 -12.42 1.06
C LEU A 30 22.26 -11.27 0.23
N LEU A 31 22.59 -10.14 0.87
CA LEU A 31 23.20 -9.00 0.20
C LEU A 31 24.59 -9.30 -0.32
N SER A 32 25.46 -9.95 0.45
CA SER A 32 26.81 -10.29 0.01
C SER A 32 26.83 -11.17 -1.23
N LYS A 33 25.83 -12.04 -1.36
CA LYS A 33 25.71 -12.99 -2.45
C LYS A 33 24.99 -12.44 -3.68
N TYR A 34 23.99 -11.59 -3.48
CA TYR A 34 23.06 -11.18 -4.53
C TYR A 34 23.03 -9.67 -4.79
N GLY A 35 23.57 -8.84 -3.90
CA GLY A 35 23.56 -7.38 -4.00
C GLY A 35 24.10 -6.87 -5.33
N ARG A 36 25.29 -7.32 -5.72
CA ARG A 36 25.89 -6.97 -7.03
C ARG A 36 25.13 -7.56 -8.22
N VAL A 37 24.51 -8.73 -8.06
CA VAL A 37 23.76 -9.42 -9.14
C VAL A 37 22.50 -8.64 -9.51
N PHE A 38 21.77 -8.16 -8.50
CA PHE A 38 20.55 -7.37 -8.68
C PHE A 38 20.82 -5.88 -8.91
N LYS A 39 22.09 -5.47 -8.94
CA LYS A 39 22.51 -4.08 -9.11
C LYS A 39 21.75 -3.15 -8.14
N ASN A 40 21.12 -2.09 -8.64
CA ASN A 40 20.36 -1.11 -7.83
C ASN A 40 18.90 -1.52 -7.59
N GLN A 41 18.55 -2.80 -7.82
CA GLN A 41 17.19 -3.33 -7.63
C GLN A 41 17.07 -4.16 -6.35
N VAL A 42 17.83 -3.79 -5.32
CA VAL A 42 17.72 -4.36 -3.98
C VAL A 42 17.08 -3.36 -3.04
N MET A 43 16.13 -3.82 -2.23
CA MET A 43 15.49 -3.02 -1.19
C MET A 43 15.38 -3.80 0.12
N ILE A 44 15.68 -3.15 1.24
CA ILE A 44 15.38 -3.66 2.57
C ILE A 44 14.11 -2.99 3.08
N VAL A 45 13.16 -3.81 3.54
CA VAL A 45 11.96 -3.37 4.25
C VAL A 45 12.12 -3.71 5.73
N CYS A 46 12.34 -2.68 6.55
CA CYS A 46 12.48 -2.80 7.99
C CYS A 46 11.09 -2.72 8.63
N THR A 47 10.54 -3.86 9.05
CA THR A 47 9.21 -3.92 9.69
C THR A 47 9.29 -3.59 11.18
N HIS A 48 8.14 -3.36 11.82
CA HIS A 48 8.04 -3.05 13.25
C HIS A 48 8.75 -1.74 13.63
N SER A 49 8.71 -0.74 12.73
CA SER A 49 9.27 0.60 13.00
C SER A 49 8.57 1.35 14.14
N ASP A 50 7.49 0.80 14.69
CA ASP A 50 6.72 1.29 15.83
C ASP A 50 7.01 0.56 17.16
N GLU A 51 7.84 -0.49 17.17
CA GLU A 51 8.07 -1.29 18.37
C GLU A 51 9.11 -0.64 19.32
N GLY A 52 8.89 -0.68 20.64
CA GLY A 52 9.88 -0.23 21.61
C GLY A 52 10.17 1.28 21.57
N ILE A 53 9.18 2.10 21.20
CA ILE A 53 9.28 3.56 21.18
C ILE A 53 9.13 4.09 22.61
N ASP A 54 10.25 4.34 23.27
CA ASP A 54 10.30 4.85 24.63
C ASP A 54 11.49 5.78 24.85
N ARG A 55 11.69 6.22 26.10
CA ARG A 55 12.83 7.05 26.48
C ARG A 55 14.18 6.32 26.32
N LYS A 56 14.21 4.98 26.42
CA LYS A 56 15.46 4.22 26.24
C LYS A 56 15.91 4.31 24.79
N LEU A 57 14.98 4.23 23.84
CA LEU A 57 15.28 4.50 22.43
C LEU A 57 15.81 5.92 22.24
N ALA A 58 15.20 6.94 22.86
CA ALA A 58 15.68 8.32 22.75
C ALA A 58 17.12 8.49 23.28
N ASN A 59 17.46 7.84 24.40
CA ASN A 59 18.82 7.84 24.92
C ASN A 59 19.79 7.15 23.95
N HIS A 60 19.43 5.96 23.45
CA HIS A 60 20.24 5.23 22.48
C HIS A 60 20.48 6.06 21.20
N LEU A 61 19.46 6.72 20.68
CA LEU A 61 19.60 7.60 19.50
C LEU A 61 20.56 8.76 19.77
N ARG A 62 20.53 9.34 20.98
CA ARG A 62 21.49 10.37 21.41
C ARG A 62 22.91 9.82 21.47
N ASP A 63 23.09 8.63 22.05
CA ASP A 63 24.39 7.98 22.20
C ASP A 63 25.01 7.65 20.82
N GLU A 64 24.16 7.33 19.84
CA GLU A 64 24.51 7.15 18.41
C GLU A 64 24.67 8.48 17.65
N GLY A 65 24.63 9.63 18.32
CA GLY A 65 24.86 10.95 17.73
C GLY A 65 23.69 11.57 16.97
N CYS A 66 22.48 11.02 17.07
CA CYS A 66 21.29 11.65 16.47
C CYS A 66 20.84 12.87 17.29
N ASP A 67 20.43 13.94 16.59
CA ASP A 67 19.73 15.06 17.24
C ASP A 67 18.34 14.62 17.70
N VAL A 68 18.17 14.54 19.02
CA VAL A 68 16.92 14.19 19.68
C VAL A 68 16.45 15.27 20.65
N ASP A 69 16.99 16.48 20.57
CA ASP A 69 16.65 17.54 21.52
C ASP A 69 15.18 17.96 21.42
N PHE A 70 14.61 17.91 20.22
CA PHE A 70 13.17 18.05 20.01
C PHE A 70 12.34 17.07 20.85
N TYR A 71 12.77 15.80 20.97
CA TYR A 71 12.09 14.80 21.80
C TYR A 71 12.11 15.20 23.28
N TYR A 72 13.22 15.72 23.78
CA TYR A 72 13.31 16.13 25.19
C TYR A 72 12.47 17.37 25.47
N GLN A 73 12.51 18.36 24.58
CA GLN A 73 11.68 19.57 24.68
C GLN A 73 10.18 19.21 24.69
N ILE A 74 9.73 18.39 23.74
CA ILE A 74 8.32 17.99 23.68
C ILE A 74 7.92 17.07 24.85
N SER A 75 8.87 16.32 25.41
CA SER A 75 8.63 15.47 26.58
C SER A 75 8.37 16.27 27.85
N GLU A 76 9.01 17.43 28.03
CA GLU A 76 8.68 18.31 29.16
C GLU A 76 7.27 18.91 29.02
N SER A 77 6.92 19.38 27.82
CA SER A 77 5.55 19.82 27.50
C SER A 77 4.52 18.71 27.73
N TRP A 78 4.85 17.47 27.36
CA TRP A 78 4.01 16.30 27.61
C TRP A 78 3.80 16.03 29.10
N LYS A 79 4.86 16.13 29.92
CA LYS A 79 4.77 15.97 31.39
C LYS A 79 3.90 17.05 32.02
N ALA A 80 4.10 18.30 31.63
CA ALA A 80 3.31 19.44 32.12
C ALA A 80 1.83 19.26 31.78
N LYS A 81 1.52 18.98 30.51
CA LYS A 81 0.14 18.77 30.05
C LYS A 81 -0.51 17.54 30.69
N ARG A 82 0.23 16.45 30.89
CA ARG A 82 -0.26 15.27 31.63
C ARG A 82 -0.66 15.64 33.06
N LYS A 83 0.13 16.48 33.74
CA LYS A 83 -0.18 16.96 35.10
C LYS A 83 -1.47 17.79 35.10
N GLU A 84 -1.66 18.68 34.13
CA GLU A 84 -2.91 19.44 33.95
C GLU A 84 -4.13 18.52 33.76
N VAL A 85 -4.03 17.52 32.88
CA VAL A 85 -5.09 16.53 32.65
C VAL A 85 -5.44 15.78 33.94
N THR A 86 -4.43 15.35 34.70
CA THR A 86 -4.65 14.67 35.99
C THR A 86 -5.34 15.58 37.00
N GLN A 87 -4.92 16.83 37.12
CA GLN A 87 -5.54 17.79 38.03
C GLN A 87 -6.99 18.10 37.65
N ALA A 88 -7.27 18.34 36.37
CA ALA A 88 -8.62 18.57 35.86
C ALA A 88 -9.53 17.34 36.09
N ARG A 89 -9.01 16.13 35.87
CA ARG A 89 -9.74 14.88 36.16
C ARG A 89 -10.09 14.77 37.64
N ASN A 90 -9.14 15.04 38.53
CA ASN A 90 -9.37 14.96 39.97
C ASN A 90 -10.43 15.97 40.43
N ARG A 91 -10.38 17.22 39.94
CA ARG A 91 -11.40 18.25 40.22
C ARG A 91 -12.80 17.79 39.76
N MET A 92 -12.90 17.23 38.57
CA MET A 92 -14.15 16.68 38.04
C MET A 92 -14.69 15.53 38.92
N THR A 93 -13.83 14.62 39.37
CA THR A 93 -14.24 13.52 40.27
C THR A 93 -14.78 14.05 41.61
N VAL A 94 -14.16 15.09 42.17
CA VAL A 94 -14.66 15.74 43.39
C VAL A 94 -16.05 16.35 43.18
N LEU A 95 -16.30 17.01 42.05
CA LEU A 95 -17.61 17.57 41.71
C LEU A 95 -18.68 16.49 41.56
N LYS A 96 -18.37 15.37 40.90
CA LYS A 96 -19.29 14.23 40.71
C LYS A 96 -19.69 13.53 42.00
N ASN A 97 -18.80 13.53 43.00
CA ASN A 97 -19.04 12.84 44.28
C ASN A 97 -19.84 13.68 45.30
N ARG A 98 -20.35 14.87 44.93
CA ARG A 98 -21.18 15.69 45.82
C ARG A 98 -22.55 15.06 46.02
N LYS A 99 -22.95 14.84 47.28
CA LYS A 99 -24.17 14.10 47.69
C LYS A 99 -25.51 14.73 47.23
N LYS A 100 -25.54 16.02 46.89
CA LYS A 100 -26.74 16.74 46.40
C LYS A 100 -26.36 17.66 45.24
N PRO A 101 -26.49 17.23 43.97
CA PRO A 101 -26.15 18.05 42.84
C PRO A 101 -27.23 19.13 42.61
N THR A 102 -26.88 20.39 42.85
CA THR A 102 -27.67 21.55 42.40
C THR A 102 -27.58 21.69 40.87
N LYS A 103 -28.55 22.36 40.24
CA LYS A 103 -28.50 22.67 38.79
C LYS A 103 -27.17 23.33 38.37
N GLN A 104 -26.62 24.21 39.21
CA GLN A 104 -25.30 24.81 39.00
C GLN A 104 -24.17 23.77 39.00
N VAL A 105 -24.20 22.79 39.91
CA VAL A 105 -23.18 21.73 39.99
C VAL A 105 -23.21 20.86 38.72
N LEU A 106 -24.39 20.61 38.15
CA LEU A 106 -24.50 19.88 36.88
C LEU A 106 -23.86 20.65 35.72
N ILE A 107 -24.06 21.98 35.66
CA ILE A 107 -23.41 22.85 34.67
C ILE A 107 -21.89 22.82 34.87
N ASP A 108 -21.42 22.97 36.11
CA ASP A 108 -19.98 22.95 36.42
C ASP A 108 -19.32 21.60 36.06
N ILE A 109 -20.03 20.48 36.24
CA ILE A 109 -19.56 19.15 35.81
C ILE A 109 -19.42 19.11 34.28
N GLN A 110 -20.42 19.59 33.54
CA GLN A 110 -20.38 19.61 32.08
C GLN A 110 -19.22 20.46 31.57
N THR A 111 -19.05 21.68 32.11
CA THR A 111 -17.93 22.56 31.77
C THR A 111 -16.57 21.91 32.08
N ALA A 112 -16.45 21.22 33.22
CA ALA A 112 -15.24 20.49 33.58
C ALA A 112 -14.97 19.30 32.65
N GLU A 113 -16.00 18.60 32.18
CA GLU A 113 -15.89 17.51 31.21
C GLU A 113 -15.41 18.01 29.85
N ASP A 114 -15.98 19.11 29.36
CA ASP A 114 -15.59 19.71 28.08
C ASP A 114 -14.14 20.23 28.14
N HIS A 115 -13.77 20.91 29.23
CA HIS A 115 -12.39 21.34 29.45
C HIS A 115 -11.41 20.16 29.54
N LEU A 116 -11.78 19.08 30.24
CA LEU A 116 -10.96 17.87 30.31
C LEU A 116 -10.82 17.19 28.94
N LYS A 117 -11.85 17.23 28.09
CA LYS A 117 -11.81 16.70 26.74
C LYS A 117 -10.80 17.46 25.88
N VAL A 118 -10.80 18.79 25.94
CA VAL A 118 -9.82 19.64 25.23
C VAL A 118 -8.40 19.34 25.71
N LEU A 119 -8.14 19.36 27.03
CA LEU A 119 -6.81 19.05 27.57
C LEU A 119 -6.32 17.65 27.18
N ARG A 120 -7.22 16.65 27.12
CA ARG A 120 -6.88 15.30 26.65
C ARG A 120 -6.51 15.28 25.17
N GLN A 121 -7.23 16.02 24.33
CA GLN A 121 -6.91 16.11 22.90
C GLN A 121 -5.54 16.75 22.68
N GLU A 122 -5.24 17.84 23.38
CA GLU A 122 -3.92 18.48 23.35
C GLU A 122 -2.82 17.52 23.82
N TRP A 123 -3.04 16.84 24.95
CA TRP A 123 -2.10 15.86 25.48
C TRP A 123 -1.82 14.72 24.49
N LEU A 124 -2.86 14.19 23.85
CA LEU A 124 -2.73 13.15 22.82
C LEU A 124 -2.00 13.68 21.58
N ALA A 125 -2.22 14.93 21.17
CA ALA A 125 -1.50 15.52 20.05
C ALA A 125 0.00 15.69 20.34
N ILE A 126 0.37 16.04 21.58
CA ILE A 126 1.78 16.10 22.01
C ILE A 126 2.38 14.70 22.04
N ASP A 127 1.66 13.73 22.61
CA ASP A 127 2.10 12.32 22.66
C ASP A 127 2.33 11.74 21.26
N GLN A 128 1.42 12.06 20.34
CA GLN A 128 1.50 11.71 18.93
C GLN A 128 2.78 12.22 18.28
N ARG A 129 3.06 13.52 18.41
CA ARG A 129 4.26 14.15 17.83
C ARG A 129 5.55 13.55 18.40
N ARG A 130 5.56 13.30 19.71
CA ARG A 130 6.69 12.68 20.40
C ARG A 130 6.97 11.26 19.88
N PHE A 131 5.91 10.48 19.71
CA PHE A 131 5.99 9.11 19.19
C PHE A 131 6.49 9.08 17.74
N ASP A 132 5.87 9.89 16.88
CA ASP A 132 6.21 10.00 15.46
C ASP A 132 7.67 10.41 15.25
N PHE A 133 8.14 11.40 16.02
CA PHE A 133 9.53 11.84 15.97
C PHE A 133 10.52 10.68 16.22
N LEU A 134 10.32 9.89 17.27
CA LEU A 134 11.22 8.77 17.57
C LEU A 134 11.18 7.66 16.52
N VAL A 135 10.00 7.36 15.97
CA VAL A 135 9.86 6.39 14.87
C VAL A 135 10.68 6.83 13.66
N ARG A 136 10.57 8.11 13.28
CA ARG A 136 11.31 8.69 12.15
C ARG A 136 12.81 8.74 12.41
N ALA A 137 13.23 9.21 13.59
CA ALA A 137 14.63 9.29 13.97
C ALA A 137 15.30 7.92 13.96
N ARG A 138 14.65 6.88 14.52
CA ARG A 138 15.14 5.51 14.42
C ARG A 138 15.21 5.00 12.99
N GLY A 139 14.17 5.26 12.19
CA GLY A 139 14.16 4.86 10.79
C GLY A 139 15.31 5.47 10.00
N ALA A 140 15.65 6.73 10.26
CA ALA A 140 16.77 7.43 9.64
C ALA A 140 18.13 6.85 10.07
N LEU A 141 18.33 6.62 11.38
CA LEU A 141 19.56 6.00 11.89
C LEU A 141 19.78 4.61 11.27
N VAL A 142 18.78 3.73 11.35
CA VAL A 142 18.89 2.36 10.82
C VAL A 142 19.11 2.36 9.31
N THR A 143 18.48 3.29 8.58
CA THR A 143 18.71 3.44 7.14
C THR A 143 20.16 3.80 6.84
N THR A 144 20.73 4.74 7.60
CA THR A 144 22.12 5.18 7.46
C THR A 144 23.08 4.03 7.77
N GLN A 145 22.90 3.36 8.91
CA GLN A 145 23.70 2.19 9.31
C GLN A 145 23.67 1.09 8.24
N LEU A 146 22.49 0.72 7.74
CA LEU A 146 22.37 -0.28 6.67
C LEU A 146 23.06 0.16 5.38
N GLN A 147 22.98 1.44 5.01
CA GLN A 147 23.63 1.95 3.80
C GLN A 147 25.16 1.92 3.93
N GLU A 148 25.70 2.20 5.12
CA GLU A 148 27.12 2.18 5.40
C GLU A 148 27.67 0.75 5.47
N GLU A 149 27.06 -0.11 6.28
CA GLU A 149 27.54 -1.49 6.48
C GLU A 149 27.43 -2.35 5.21
N MET A 150 26.35 -2.16 4.44
CA MET A 150 26.08 -3.00 3.27
C MET A 150 26.68 -2.44 1.99
N ARG A 151 27.36 -1.28 2.04
CA ARG A 151 27.91 -0.59 0.87
C ARG A 151 28.78 -1.49 0.01
N TYR A 152 29.63 -2.32 0.62
CA TYR A 152 30.59 -3.19 -0.08
C TYR A 152 29.93 -4.32 -0.88
N HIS A 153 28.68 -4.66 -0.55
CA HIS A 153 27.90 -5.71 -1.20
C HIS A 153 27.11 -5.23 -2.40
N LEU A 154 27.12 -3.92 -2.65
CA LEU A 154 26.41 -3.28 -3.75
C LEU A 154 27.39 -2.82 -4.86
N PRO A 155 26.90 -2.54 -6.07
CA PRO A 155 27.72 -1.90 -7.11
C PRO A 155 28.29 -0.55 -6.64
N GLU A 156 29.46 -0.17 -7.17
CA GLU A 156 30.05 1.14 -6.89
C GLU A 156 29.10 2.29 -7.27
N GLY A 157 29.05 3.31 -6.42
CA GLY A 157 28.18 4.49 -6.60
C GLY A 157 26.69 4.23 -6.35
N SER A 158 26.29 3.01 -5.95
CA SER A 158 24.89 2.71 -5.63
C SER A 158 24.58 2.88 -4.14
N THR A 159 23.33 3.25 -3.85
CA THR A 159 22.82 3.38 -2.48
C THR A 159 21.73 2.35 -2.23
N LEU A 160 21.78 1.72 -1.06
CA LEU A 160 20.77 0.75 -0.65
C LEU A 160 19.44 1.46 -0.41
N LYS A 161 18.37 0.97 -1.05
CA LYS A 161 17.02 1.42 -0.75
C LYS A 161 16.54 0.76 0.54
N VAL A 162 16.23 1.58 1.54
CA VAL A 162 15.69 1.11 2.83
C VAL A 162 14.33 1.78 3.06
N GLN A 163 13.35 0.98 3.48
CA GLN A 163 12.01 1.45 3.84
C GLN A 163 11.66 0.94 5.23
N CYS A 164 11.53 1.85 6.20
CA CYS A 164 11.09 1.51 7.55
C CYS A 164 9.56 1.62 7.65
N VAL A 165 8.90 0.54 8.08
CA VAL A 165 7.44 0.45 8.05
C VAL A 165 6.83 -0.12 9.33
N SER A 166 5.66 0.43 9.68
CA SER A 166 4.86 0.00 10.82
C SER A 166 3.57 -0.68 10.32
N ASN A 167 3.61 -2.01 10.23
CA ASN A 167 2.46 -2.82 9.80
C ASN A 167 1.27 -2.70 10.78
N LEU A 168 1.55 -2.63 12.08
CA LEU A 168 0.52 -2.58 13.12
C LEU A 168 -0.31 -1.31 13.03
N HIS A 169 0.34 -0.14 12.97
CA HIS A 169 -0.38 1.14 12.87
C HIS A 169 -1.09 1.29 11.53
N TYR A 170 -0.52 0.78 10.43
CA TYR A 170 -1.20 0.78 9.13
C TYR A 170 -2.42 -0.14 9.10
N ALA A 171 -2.35 -1.32 9.73
CA ALA A 171 -3.51 -2.20 9.91
C ALA A 171 -4.58 -1.53 10.78
N ALA A 172 -4.19 -0.80 11.82
CA ALA A 172 -5.12 -0.03 12.63
C ALA A 172 -5.85 1.03 11.80
N LEU A 173 -5.17 1.74 10.87
CA LEU A 173 -5.78 2.72 9.94
C LEU A 173 -6.87 2.12 9.07
N LYS A 174 -6.76 0.83 8.78
CA LYS A 174 -7.78 0.07 8.05
C LYS A 174 -8.85 -0.57 8.95
N GLY A 175 -8.84 -0.30 10.25
CA GLY A 175 -9.74 -0.92 11.22
C GLY A 175 -9.45 -2.40 11.52
N ALA A 176 -8.32 -2.94 11.03
CA ALA A 176 -7.96 -4.36 11.15
C ALA A 176 -7.17 -4.69 12.43
N ALA A 177 -6.71 -3.67 13.16
CA ALA A 177 -5.99 -3.83 14.43
C ALA A 177 -6.38 -2.72 15.41
N LYS A 178 -6.21 -2.98 16.72
CA LYS A 178 -6.37 -1.98 17.77
C LYS A 178 -4.99 -1.57 18.27
N VAL A 179 -4.73 -0.27 18.27
CA VAL A 179 -3.53 0.35 18.85
C VAL A 179 -4.02 1.30 19.94
N SER A 180 -3.42 1.20 21.12
CA SER A 180 -3.68 2.10 22.25
C SER A 180 -2.66 3.22 22.29
N GLY A 181 -3.11 4.45 22.56
CA GLY A 181 -2.23 5.62 22.70
C GLY A 181 -1.91 6.29 21.37
N ALA A 182 -0.71 6.87 21.28
CA ALA A 182 -0.20 7.50 20.06
C ALA A 182 -0.21 6.53 18.86
N ARG A 183 -0.52 7.06 17.68
CA ARG A 183 -0.76 6.31 16.46
C ARG A 183 -0.30 7.08 15.23
N LEU A 184 0.61 6.48 14.48
CA LEU A 184 1.11 7.01 13.22
C LEU A 184 -0.04 7.24 12.22
N ASP A 185 0.06 8.35 11.48
CA ASP A 185 -0.77 8.58 10.30
C ASP A 185 -0.33 7.67 9.14
N ALA A 186 -1.07 7.74 8.02
CA ALA A 186 -0.82 6.86 6.89
C ALA A 186 0.59 7.02 6.30
N GLU A 187 1.10 8.26 6.23
CA GLU A 187 2.41 8.57 5.69
C GLU A 187 3.54 8.08 6.61
N SER A 188 3.42 8.39 7.90
CA SER A 188 4.41 8.05 8.92
C SER A 188 4.51 6.55 9.19
N THR A 189 3.52 5.75 8.75
CA THR A 189 3.65 4.28 8.76
C THR A 189 4.68 3.75 7.76
N GLY A 190 5.12 4.55 6.79
CA GLY A 190 6.04 4.16 5.71
C GLY A 190 5.41 3.27 4.63
N ILE A 191 4.22 2.73 4.85
CA ILE A 191 3.59 1.80 3.88
C ILE A 191 3.17 2.52 2.59
N ALA A 192 2.72 3.77 2.66
CA ALA A 192 2.39 4.55 1.47
C ALA A 192 3.64 4.76 0.58
N ALA A 193 4.77 5.14 1.18
CA ALA A 193 6.05 5.31 0.49
C ALA A 193 6.57 3.99 -0.10
N LEU A 194 6.47 2.89 0.65
CA LEU A 194 6.81 1.55 0.17
C LEU A 194 5.98 1.18 -1.07
N ARG A 195 4.65 1.39 -1.03
CA ARG A 195 3.76 1.12 -2.17
C ARG A 195 4.11 1.97 -3.39
N SER A 196 4.37 3.25 -3.20
CA SER A 196 4.80 4.14 -4.30
C SER A 196 6.10 3.66 -4.94
N THR A 197 7.10 3.33 -4.12
CA THR A 197 8.39 2.78 -4.59
C THR A 197 8.21 1.47 -5.36
N THR A 198 7.32 0.60 -4.88
CA THR A 198 6.98 -0.68 -5.51
C THR A 198 6.40 -0.48 -6.91
N LEU A 199 5.42 0.42 -7.02
CA LEU A 199 4.75 0.70 -8.29
C LEU A 199 5.70 1.34 -9.29
N ALA A 200 6.56 2.26 -8.83
CA ALA A 200 7.58 2.90 -9.64
C ALA A 200 8.60 1.88 -10.20
N LEU A 201 8.91 0.82 -9.45
CA LEU A 201 9.80 -0.25 -9.90
C LEU A 201 9.21 -1.06 -11.06
N ALA A 202 7.90 -1.30 -11.06
CA ALA A 202 7.21 -2.05 -12.11
C ALA A 202 6.90 -1.20 -13.37
N ALA A 203 6.84 0.12 -13.23
CA ALA A 203 6.39 1.02 -14.30
C ALA A 203 7.20 0.92 -15.62
N PRO A 204 8.56 0.87 -15.62
CA PRO A 204 9.32 0.79 -16.87
C PRO A 204 9.04 -0.47 -17.69
N GLY A 205 8.75 -1.60 -17.03
CA GLY A 205 8.37 -2.83 -17.72
C GLY A 205 7.05 -2.70 -18.46
N LEU A 206 6.06 -2.05 -17.81
CA LEU A 206 4.77 -1.75 -18.42
C LEU A 206 4.90 -0.74 -19.57
N THR A 207 5.69 0.31 -19.39
CA THR A 207 5.93 1.31 -20.44
C THR A 207 6.63 0.69 -21.65
N LYS A 208 7.70 -0.11 -21.45
CA LYS A 208 8.38 -0.80 -22.55
C LYS A 208 7.46 -1.78 -23.30
N ALA A 209 6.59 -2.48 -22.59
CA ALA A 209 5.62 -3.36 -23.23
C ALA A 209 4.63 -2.56 -24.10
N PHE A 210 4.23 -1.37 -23.63
CA PHE A 210 3.36 -0.47 -24.38
C PHE A 210 4.07 0.14 -25.60
N ASP A 211 5.33 0.57 -25.45
CA ASP A 211 6.16 1.06 -26.54
C ASP A 211 6.36 -0.01 -27.61
N ALA A 212 6.67 -1.25 -27.22
CA ALA A 212 6.81 -2.36 -28.14
C ALA A 212 5.52 -2.66 -28.91
N TYR A 213 4.36 -2.52 -28.26
CA TYR A 213 3.07 -2.63 -28.93
C TYR A 213 2.86 -1.53 -29.97
N ILE A 214 3.15 -0.27 -29.63
CA ILE A 214 3.04 0.86 -30.56
C ILE A 214 4.03 0.71 -31.72
N ASP A 215 5.29 0.44 -31.42
CA ASP A 215 6.36 0.44 -32.41
C ASP A 215 6.37 -0.78 -33.32
N VAL A 216 5.87 -1.93 -32.87
CA VAL A 216 5.83 -3.13 -33.68
C VAL A 216 4.44 -3.36 -34.23
N GLN A 217 3.45 -3.55 -33.36
CA GLN A 217 2.13 -4.01 -33.79
C GLN A 217 1.31 -2.89 -34.43
N MET A 218 1.25 -1.72 -33.81
CA MET A 218 0.49 -0.58 -34.34
C MET A 218 1.14 -0.05 -35.63
N LYS A 219 2.47 0.12 -35.66
CA LYS A 219 3.18 0.52 -36.89
C LYS A 219 3.00 -0.50 -38.02
N ALA A 220 3.06 -1.81 -37.75
CA ALA A 220 2.82 -2.82 -38.77
C ALA A 220 1.40 -2.72 -39.33
N PHE A 221 0.40 -2.59 -38.45
CA PHE A 221 -0.99 -2.38 -38.86
C PHE A 221 -1.15 -1.14 -39.77
N LEU A 222 -0.61 0.01 -39.35
CA LEU A 222 -0.69 1.24 -40.14
C LEU A 222 0.06 1.14 -41.46
N LYS A 223 1.22 0.47 -41.51
CA LYS A 223 1.95 0.23 -42.76
C LYS A 223 1.17 -0.66 -43.72
N THR A 224 0.55 -1.74 -43.22
CA THR A 224 -0.30 -2.62 -44.02
C THR A 224 -1.51 -1.86 -44.56
N ALA A 225 -2.16 -1.04 -43.73
CA ALA A 225 -3.25 -0.17 -44.16
C ALA A 225 -2.79 0.84 -45.22
N THR A 226 -1.60 1.43 -45.06
CA THR A 226 -1.02 2.37 -46.02
C THR A 226 -0.67 1.69 -47.34
N LEU A 227 -0.10 0.48 -47.30
CA LEU A 227 0.15 -0.35 -48.48
C LEU A 227 -1.16 -0.68 -49.20
N TRP A 228 -2.21 -1.03 -48.46
CA TRP A 228 -3.53 -1.30 -49.03
C TRP A 228 -4.08 -0.07 -49.77
N VAL A 229 -4.00 1.12 -49.16
CA VAL A 229 -4.39 2.40 -49.77
C VAL A 229 -3.52 2.78 -50.97
N ASN A 230 -2.21 2.50 -50.93
CA ASN A 230 -1.28 2.86 -52.02
C ASN A 230 -1.26 1.84 -53.17
N SER A 231 -1.61 0.58 -52.91
CA SER A 231 -1.69 -0.49 -53.91
C SER A 231 -2.98 -0.41 -54.75
N THR A 232 -3.96 0.34 -54.26
CA THR A 232 -5.12 0.76 -55.06
C THR A 232 -4.69 1.98 -55.88
N SER A 233 -4.41 1.80 -57.18
CA SER A 233 -4.16 2.92 -58.08
C SER A 233 -5.46 3.70 -58.26
N VAL A 234 -5.66 4.75 -57.48
CA VAL A 234 -6.87 5.57 -57.60
C VAL A 234 -6.51 6.89 -58.27
N GLU A 235 -7.08 7.13 -59.45
CA GLU A 235 -7.00 8.36 -60.26
C GLU A 235 -7.55 9.63 -59.54
N ARG A 236 -7.75 9.61 -58.22
CA ARG A 236 -8.47 10.65 -57.44
C ARG A 236 -7.76 11.00 -56.13
N ARG A 237 -6.47 11.30 -56.22
CA ARG A 237 -5.59 11.61 -55.07
C ARG A 237 -6.07 12.81 -54.24
N GLU A 238 -6.63 13.84 -54.88
CA GLU A 238 -7.15 15.04 -54.18
C GLU A 238 -8.49 14.76 -53.46
N GLU A 239 -9.39 14.00 -54.07
CA GLU A 239 -10.63 13.56 -53.42
C GLU A 239 -10.34 12.64 -52.23
N LEU A 240 -9.34 11.75 -52.34
CA LEU A 240 -8.88 10.91 -51.23
C LEU A 240 -8.21 11.71 -50.10
N LEU A 241 -7.41 12.73 -50.41
CA LEU A 241 -6.82 13.62 -49.40
C LEU A 241 -7.90 14.43 -48.65
N ALA A 242 -8.92 14.92 -49.37
CA ALA A 242 -10.10 15.52 -48.75
C ALA A 242 -10.87 14.51 -47.87
N LEU A 243 -10.93 13.25 -48.31
CA LEU A 243 -11.52 12.14 -47.55
C LEU A 243 -10.73 11.78 -46.29
N VAL A 244 -9.41 12.03 -46.24
CA VAL A 244 -8.52 11.76 -45.10
C VAL A 244 -8.48 12.94 -44.09
N GLN A 245 -8.63 14.18 -44.56
CA GLN A 245 -8.74 15.35 -43.68
C GLN A 245 -10.01 15.35 -42.82
N VAL A 246 -11.08 14.70 -43.29
CA VAL A 246 -12.34 14.56 -42.55
C VAL A 246 -12.19 13.67 -41.30
N PRO A 247 -11.56 12.47 -41.37
CA PRO A 247 -11.12 11.68 -40.23
C PRO A 247 -10.23 12.47 -39.26
N ASP A 248 -9.27 13.25 -39.76
CA ASP A 248 -8.29 13.97 -38.92
C ASP A 248 -8.96 15.02 -38.01
N LYS A 249 -9.94 15.76 -38.56
CA LYS A 249 -10.79 16.68 -37.77
C LYS A 249 -11.77 15.96 -36.83
N ARG A 250 -12.16 14.72 -37.15
CA ARG A 250 -13.10 13.91 -36.34
C ARG A 250 -12.39 13.04 -35.29
N LEU A 251 -11.09 12.84 -35.43
CA LEU A 251 -10.28 11.93 -34.61
C LEU A 251 -10.28 12.33 -33.13
N PRO A 252 -10.08 13.61 -32.74
CA PRO A 252 -10.14 14.02 -31.34
C PRO A 252 -11.51 13.74 -30.69
N LYS A 253 -12.59 13.97 -31.44
CA LYS A 253 -13.96 13.69 -31.00
C LYS A 253 -14.20 12.19 -30.85
N ARG A 254 -13.76 11.38 -31.84
CA ARG A 254 -13.86 9.91 -31.78
C ARG A 254 -13.01 9.32 -30.66
N LEU A 255 -11.81 9.84 -30.42
CA LEU A 255 -10.93 9.39 -29.34
C LEU A 255 -11.54 9.72 -27.97
N SER A 256 -12.10 10.92 -27.81
CA SER A 256 -12.82 11.32 -26.59
C SER A 256 -14.07 10.46 -26.36
N GLN A 257 -14.81 10.17 -27.42
CA GLN A 257 -15.97 9.29 -27.36
C GLN A 257 -15.58 7.84 -27.10
N HIS A 258 -14.46 7.37 -27.65
CA HIS A 258 -13.90 6.05 -27.36
C HIS A 258 -13.43 5.95 -25.91
N HIS A 259 -12.77 6.97 -25.36
CA HIS A 259 -12.39 7.01 -23.94
C HIS A 259 -13.61 6.96 -23.03
N THR A 260 -14.66 7.70 -23.39
CA THR A 260 -15.92 7.69 -22.65
C THR A 260 -16.60 6.32 -22.74
N ASN A 261 -16.67 5.74 -23.94
CA ASN A 261 -17.22 4.41 -24.15
C ASN A 261 -16.40 3.34 -23.45
N PHE A 262 -15.08 3.42 -23.46
CA PHE A 262 -14.20 2.51 -22.73
C PHE A 262 -14.47 2.58 -21.23
N LYS A 263 -14.58 3.79 -20.67
CA LYS A 263 -14.97 3.96 -19.26
C LYS A 263 -16.33 3.34 -18.96
N THR A 264 -17.31 3.57 -19.83
CA THR A 264 -18.66 3.01 -19.69
C THR A 264 -18.63 1.48 -19.79
N VAL A 265 -17.98 0.91 -20.80
CA VAL A 265 -17.86 -0.54 -20.98
C VAL A 265 -17.07 -1.17 -19.85
N VAL A 266 -15.98 -0.57 -19.36
CA VAL A 266 -15.27 -1.10 -18.19
C VAL A 266 -16.16 -1.05 -16.95
N LYS A 267 -16.87 0.07 -16.73
CA LYS A 267 -17.80 0.21 -15.61
C LYS A 267 -18.95 -0.80 -15.70
N ASP A 268 -19.48 -1.01 -16.88
CA ASP A 268 -20.61 -1.91 -17.10
C ASP A 268 -20.16 -3.35 -17.10
N THR A 269 -19.11 -3.73 -17.84
CA THR A 269 -18.60 -5.11 -17.88
C THR A 269 -17.99 -5.52 -16.54
N VAL A 270 -17.00 -4.78 -16.00
CA VAL A 270 -16.34 -5.15 -14.75
C VAL A 270 -17.25 -4.87 -13.56
N GLY A 271 -17.91 -3.71 -13.54
CA GLY A 271 -18.79 -3.34 -12.43
C GLY A 271 -20.06 -4.19 -12.37
N SER A 272 -20.70 -4.51 -13.51
CA SER A 272 -21.85 -5.44 -13.49
C SER A 272 -21.41 -6.87 -13.21
N ALA A 273 -20.27 -7.35 -13.74
CA ALA A 273 -19.79 -8.70 -13.41
C ALA A 273 -19.50 -8.83 -11.92
N LEU A 274 -18.84 -7.84 -11.30
CA LEU A 274 -18.62 -7.81 -9.85
C LEU A 274 -19.93 -7.71 -9.06
N SER A 275 -20.91 -6.97 -9.57
CA SER A 275 -22.22 -6.80 -8.91
C SER A 275 -23.06 -8.07 -8.98
N SER A 276 -23.17 -8.68 -10.16
CA SER A 276 -23.88 -9.94 -10.41
C SER A 276 -23.26 -11.11 -9.67
N ALA A 277 -21.93 -11.09 -9.54
CA ALA A 277 -21.22 -12.16 -8.87
C ALA A 277 -20.94 -11.88 -7.37
N ARG A 278 -21.51 -10.79 -6.84
CA ARG A 278 -21.52 -10.48 -5.41
C ARG A 278 -22.15 -11.61 -4.61
N ASP A 279 -23.31 -12.11 -5.04
CA ASP A 279 -24.04 -13.16 -4.33
C ASP A 279 -23.26 -14.48 -4.35
N HIS A 280 -22.64 -14.81 -5.48
CA HIS A 280 -21.76 -15.97 -5.59
C HIS A 280 -20.55 -15.83 -4.66
N SER A 281 -19.85 -14.69 -4.70
CA SER A 281 -18.71 -14.41 -3.83
C SER A 281 -19.09 -14.46 -2.35
N GLN A 282 -20.25 -13.92 -1.98
CA GLN A 282 -20.78 -13.98 -0.62
C GLN A 282 -21.10 -15.41 -0.20
N LYS A 283 -21.76 -16.21 -1.06
CA LYS A 283 -22.05 -17.63 -0.79
C LYS A 283 -20.78 -18.44 -0.62
N THR A 284 -19.79 -18.25 -1.49
CA THR A 284 -18.48 -18.92 -1.41
C THR A 284 -17.74 -18.55 -0.13
N ALA A 285 -17.72 -17.26 0.23
CA ALA A 285 -17.15 -16.80 1.49
C ALA A 285 -17.90 -17.36 2.70
N LEU A 286 -19.23 -17.43 2.66
CA LEU A 286 -20.05 -18.00 3.73
C LEU A 286 -19.82 -19.51 3.88
N LYS A 287 -19.71 -20.25 2.77
CA LYS A 287 -19.36 -21.68 2.78
C LYS A 287 -18.00 -21.89 3.43
N LYS A 288 -16.99 -21.11 3.03
CA LYS A 288 -15.67 -21.14 3.67
C LYS A 288 -15.75 -20.77 5.15
N LEU A 289 -16.58 -19.82 5.54
CA LEU A 289 -16.77 -19.45 6.94
C LEU A 289 -17.31 -20.64 7.75
N THR A 290 -18.31 -21.34 7.23
CA THR A 290 -18.89 -22.54 7.87
C THR A 290 -17.85 -23.67 7.98
N GLU A 291 -17.11 -23.94 6.90
CA GLU A 291 -15.98 -24.90 6.91
C GLU A 291 -14.91 -24.53 7.94
N LYS A 292 -14.62 -23.23 8.13
CA LYS A 292 -13.63 -22.79 9.12
C LYS A 292 -14.19 -22.78 10.55
N ARG A 293 -15.50 -22.60 10.73
CA ARG A 293 -16.17 -22.65 12.04
C ARG A 293 -16.21 -24.05 12.66
N SER A 294 -16.17 -25.12 11.85
CA SER A 294 -16.09 -26.49 12.36
C SER A 294 -14.71 -26.83 12.95
N LYS A 295 -13.68 -26.01 12.71
CA LYS A 295 -12.36 -26.19 13.33
C LYS A 295 -12.42 -25.89 14.83
N HIS A 296 -11.55 -26.57 15.58
CA HIS A 296 -11.45 -26.35 17.03
C HIS A 296 -11.16 -24.86 17.35
N HIS A 297 -11.80 -24.34 18.40
CA HIS A 297 -11.77 -22.91 18.76
C HIS A 297 -10.35 -22.36 18.96
N SER A 298 -9.41 -23.19 19.47
CA SER A 298 -8.00 -22.82 19.61
C SER A 298 -7.32 -22.60 18.25
N THR A 299 -7.62 -23.43 17.25
CA THR A 299 -7.14 -23.29 15.87
C THR A 299 -7.71 -22.02 15.23
N ILE A 300 -9.01 -21.77 15.38
CA ILE A 300 -9.65 -20.54 14.87
C ILE A 300 -8.97 -19.31 15.47
N ARG A 301 -8.77 -19.30 16.80
CA ARG A 301 -8.09 -18.20 17.50
C ARG A 301 -6.65 -18.00 17.00
N ALA A 302 -5.93 -19.07 16.68
CA ALA A 302 -4.59 -18.99 16.13
C ALA A 302 -4.57 -18.38 14.72
N PHE A 303 -5.51 -18.76 13.84
CA PHE A 303 -5.68 -18.15 12.52
C PHE A 303 -6.05 -16.66 12.61
N ILE A 304 -6.98 -16.28 13.48
CA ILE A 304 -7.39 -14.87 13.67
C ILE A 304 -6.20 -14.04 14.15
N ARG A 305 -5.43 -14.52 15.14
CA ARG A 305 -4.24 -13.82 15.66
C ARG A 305 -3.13 -13.66 14.61
N ARG A 306 -3.12 -14.50 13.59
CA ARG A 306 -2.13 -14.46 12.50
C ARG A 306 -2.74 -13.99 11.17
N TYR A 307 -3.81 -13.19 11.21
CA TYR A 307 -4.41 -12.55 10.04
C TYR A 307 -4.80 -13.54 8.92
N GLY A 308 -5.27 -14.73 9.31
CA GLY A 308 -5.68 -15.78 8.38
C GLY A 308 -4.53 -16.62 7.81
N ASN A 309 -3.27 -16.38 8.21
CA ASN A 309 -2.12 -17.16 7.78
C ASN A 309 -1.52 -17.95 8.96
N HIS A 310 -1.89 -19.22 9.07
CA HIS A 310 -1.40 -20.09 10.13
C HIS A 310 -1.13 -21.50 9.60
N SER A 311 -0.08 -22.11 10.14
CA SER A 311 0.30 -23.50 9.85
C SER A 311 0.96 -24.09 11.10
N THR A 312 0.77 -25.38 11.32
CA THR A 312 1.46 -26.18 12.33
C THR A 312 1.80 -27.55 11.73
N ARG A 313 2.49 -28.41 12.49
CA ARG A 313 2.77 -29.79 12.05
C ARG A 313 1.49 -30.61 11.81
N ILE A 314 0.39 -30.25 12.47
CA ILE A 314 -0.90 -30.96 12.42
C ILE A 314 -1.92 -30.22 11.52
N CYS A 315 -1.86 -28.89 11.49
CA CYS A 315 -2.71 -28.08 10.62
C CYS A 315 -1.93 -27.63 9.38
N ALA A 316 -2.32 -28.13 8.22
CA ALA A 316 -1.76 -27.72 6.93
C ALA A 316 -1.76 -26.19 6.77
N LYS A 317 -0.81 -25.69 5.98
CA LYS A 317 -0.71 -24.26 5.67
C LYS A 317 -1.93 -23.82 4.90
N GLU A 318 -2.72 -22.94 5.52
CA GLU A 318 -3.88 -22.31 4.90
C GLU A 318 -3.74 -20.79 4.96
N ILE A 319 -4.20 -20.11 3.90
CA ILE A 319 -4.34 -18.65 3.85
C ILE A 319 -5.84 -18.34 3.71
N TRP A 320 -6.47 -17.97 4.82
CA TRP A 320 -7.92 -17.73 4.85
C TRP A 320 -8.34 -16.57 3.97
N ASN A 321 -7.51 -15.54 3.81
CA ASN A 321 -7.82 -14.42 2.94
C ASN A 321 -7.99 -14.87 1.49
N GLU A 322 -7.11 -15.75 0.99
CA GLU A 322 -7.23 -16.33 -0.34
C GLU A 322 -8.49 -17.20 -0.44
N ALA A 323 -8.77 -18.02 0.57
CA ALA A 323 -9.97 -18.86 0.59
C ALA A 323 -11.28 -18.03 0.60
N PHE A 324 -11.33 -16.93 1.35
CA PHE A 324 -12.51 -16.06 1.41
C PHE A 324 -12.67 -15.21 0.15
N SER A 325 -11.57 -14.84 -0.51
CA SER A 325 -11.59 -14.08 -1.76
C SER A 325 -11.70 -14.96 -3.01
N GLN A 326 -11.73 -16.28 -2.85
CA GLN A 326 -11.69 -17.23 -3.96
C GLN A 326 -12.83 -17.01 -4.98
N GLY A 327 -14.07 -16.77 -4.52
CA GLY A 327 -15.18 -16.47 -5.42
C GLY A 327 -14.93 -15.23 -6.29
N VAL A 328 -14.26 -14.21 -5.73
CA VAL A 328 -13.86 -13.01 -6.47
C VAL A 328 -12.76 -13.32 -7.49
N VAL A 329 -11.76 -14.12 -7.09
CA VAL A 329 -10.64 -14.52 -7.95
C VAL A 329 -11.11 -15.36 -9.14
N GLU A 330 -12.08 -16.25 -8.95
CA GLU A 330 -12.67 -17.06 -10.01
C GLU A 330 -13.35 -16.17 -11.07
N ILE A 331 -14.13 -15.17 -10.65
CA ILE A 331 -14.75 -14.19 -11.55
C ILE A 331 -13.69 -13.40 -12.33
N PHE A 332 -12.65 -12.92 -11.65
CA PHE A 332 -11.56 -12.20 -12.33
C PHE A 332 -10.81 -13.11 -13.31
N SER A 333 -10.65 -14.38 -13.00
CA SER A 333 -10.01 -15.36 -13.89
C SER A 333 -10.85 -15.59 -15.16
N GLU A 334 -12.17 -15.56 -15.05
CA GLU A 334 -13.07 -15.59 -16.21
C GLU A 334 -13.06 -14.28 -17.01
N LEU A 335 -12.99 -13.13 -16.32
CA LEU A 335 -12.90 -11.80 -16.94
C LEU A 335 -11.54 -11.53 -17.61
N ILE A 336 -10.46 -12.18 -17.18
CA ILE A 336 -9.12 -12.09 -17.81
C ILE A 336 -9.16 -12.55 -19.28
N TRP A 337 -10.14 -13.38 -19.69
CA TRP A 337 -10.37 -13.75 -21.08
C TRP A 337 -11.22 -12.74 -21.87
N ILE A 338 -11.89 -11.81 -21.18
CA ILE A 338 -12.78 -10.80 -21.75
C ILE A 338 -12.03 -9.47 -21.95
N ILE A 339 -11.08 -9.12 -21.08
CA ILE A 339 -10.28 -7.87 -21.21
C ILE A 339 -9.45 -7.82 -22.51
N PRO A 340 -8.81 -8.91 -22.99
CA PRO A 340 -8.19 -8.95 -24.32
C PRO A 340 -9.19 -8.94 -25.48
N LYS A 341 -10.49 -9.15 -25.19
CA LYS A 341 -11.61 -9.17 -26.15
C LYS A 341 -12.47 -7.91 -26.08
N LEU A 342 -12.10 -6.90 -25.29
CA LEU A 342 -12.61 -5.55 -25.53
C LEU A 342 -12.31 -5.24 -26.99
N PRO A 343 -13.33 -4.90 -27.80
CA PRO A 343 -13.11 -4.69 -29.22
C PRO A 343 -12.18 -3.50 -29.37
N LEU A 344 -10.89 -3.76 -29.61
CA LEU A 344 -10.14 -2.89 -30.51
C LEU A 344 -10.98 -2.85 -31.79
N PRO A 345 -11.42 -1.67 -32.24
CA PRO A 345 -12.41 -1.60 -33.29
C PRO A 345 -11.84 -2.13 -34.61
N LEU A 346 -12.10 -3.41 -34.89
CA LEU A 346 -12.11 -4.02 -36.23
C LEU A 346 -13.40 -3.66 -37.00
N HIS A 347 -13.90 -2.43 -36.83
CA HIS A 347 -15.05 -1.90 -37.58
C HIS A 347 -14.60 -0.82 -38.56
N ILE A 348 -13.73 -1.21 -39.49
CA ILE A 348 -13.54 -0.50 -40.76
C ILE A 348 -14.01 -1.36 -41.96
N GLU A 349 -14.20 -2.68 -41.80
CA GLU A 349 -14.48 -3.56 -42.95
C GLU A 349 -15.94 -3.64 -43.41
N LYS A 350 -16.93 -3.10 -42.70
CA LYS A 350 -18.35 -3.23 -43.09
C LYS A 350 -19.00 -2.00 -43.73
N SER A 351 -18.22 -0.96 -44.04
CA SER A 351 -18.72 0.21 -44.78
C SER A 351 -18.19 0.33 -46.22
N LEU A 352 -17.69 -0.76 -46.80
CA LEU A 352 -17.16 -0.81 -48.18
C LEU A 352 -17.86 -1.87 -49.06
N GLN A 353 -19.07 -2.29 -48.70
CA GLN A 353 -19.99 -3.00 -49.61
C GLN A 353 -21.33 -2.25 -49.68
N THR A 354 -21.30 -1.05 -50.25
CA THR A 354 -22.31 -0.49 -51.17
C THR A 354 -21.69 0.68 -51.91
#